data_AF-G5E2B5-F1
#
_entry.id   AF-G5E2B5-F1
#
_cell.length_a   1.000
_cell.length_b   1.000
_cell.length_c   1.000
_cell.angle_alpha   90.00
_cell.angle_beta   90.00
_cell.angle_gamma   90.00
#
_symmetry.space_group_name_H-M   'P 1'
#
loop_
_entity.id
_entity.type
_entity.pdbx_description
1 polymer ?
#
loop_
_entity_poly.entity_id
_entity_poly.type
_entity_poly.pdbx_seq_one_letter_code
_entity_poly.pdbx_strand_id
1 'polypeptide(L)'
;IEEGLPNAQKAIKALGDQIVFVTRPDKRKPFYNDKSCQFTVDEEFQKLWRSVPVDSMDDEKIEEYLKRQGISSMQESGPKKIIPRFKTHNDHLAGVLKDYTD
;
A
#
# COMPACT_ATOMS: atom_id res chain seq x y z
N ILE A 1 -24.93 -11.90 9.32
CA ILE A 1 -25.84 -10.95 8.61
C ILE A 1 -27.25 -11.50 8.58
N GLU A 2 -27.46 -12.74 8.13
CA GLU A 2 -28.80 -13.33 8.03
C GLU A 2 -29.53 -13.44 9.38
N GLU A 3 -28.80 -13.65 10.48
CA GLU A 3 -29.38 -13.68 11.84
C GLU A 3 -29.65 -12.28 12.42
N GLY A 4 -28.90 -11.26 11.99
CA GLY A 4 -28.96 -9.90 12.54
C GLY A 4 -29.76 -8.91 11.70
N LEU A 5 -30.20 -9.30 10.51
CA LEU A 5 -30.95 -8.45 9.59
C LEU A 5 -32.06 -9.27 8.90
N PRO A 6 -33.34 -9.00 9.21
CA PRO A 6 -34.45 -9.59 8.49
C PRO A 6 -34.35 -9.30 6.98
N ASN A 7 -34.64 -10.29 6.14
CA ASN A 7 -34.54 -10.17 4.68
C ASN A 7 -33.15 -9.73 4.18
N ALA A 8 -32.07 -10.10 4.88
CA ALA A 8 -30.68 -9.77 4.52
C ALA A 8 -30.35 -9.97 3.02
N GLN A 9 -30.84 -11.06 2.42
CA GLN A 9 -30.63 -11.35 1.00
C GLN A 9 -31.18 -10.26 0.06
N LYS A 10 -32.32 -9.65 0.40
CA LYS A 10 -32.91 -8.54 -0.36
C LYS A 10 -32.06 -7.28 -0.23
N ALA A 11 -31.59 -6.97 0.97
CA ALA A 11 -30.73 -5.82 1.23
C ALA A 11 -29.37 -5.95 0.51
N ILE A 12 -28.76 -7.14 0.55
CA ILE A 12 -27.51 -7.44 -0.16
C ILE A 12 -27.68 -7.25 -1.68
N LYS A 13 -28.77 -7.79 -2.25
CA LYS A 13 -29.06 -7.60 -3.68
C LYS A 13 -29.27 -6.14 -4.05
N ALA A 14 -29.90 -5.35 -3.17
CA ALA A 14 -30.10 -3.92 -3.39
C ALA A 14 -28.78 -3.12 -3.36
N LEU A 15 -27.80 -3.56 -2.56
CA LEU A 15 -26.48 -2.93 -2.48
C LEU A 15 -25.57 -3.27 -3.68
N GLY A 16 -25.86 -4.36 -4.39
CA GLY A 16 -25.24 -4.69 -5.67
C GLY A 16 -23.71 -4.70 -5.61
N ASP A 17 -23.09 -3.82 -6.39
CA ASP A 17 -21.65 -3.74 -6.56
C ASP A 17 -20.91 -3.01 -5.42
N GLN A 18 -21.63 -2.50 -4.41
CA GLN A 18 -21.04 -1.94 -3.19
C GLN A 18 -20.56 -3.02 -2.23
N ILE A 19 -20.91 -4.29 -2.48
CA ILE A 19 -20.47 -5.43 -1.69
C ILE A 19 -19.70 -6.39 -2.59
N VAL A 20 -18.51 -6.78 -2.14
CA VAL A 20 -17.73 -7.87 -2.73
C VAL A 20 -17.73 -9.09 -1.81
N PHE A 21 -17.91 -10.28 -2.38
CA PHE A 21 -17.87 -11.54 -1.64
C PHE A 21 -16.53 -12.23 -1.82
N VAL A 22 -15.82 -12.46 -0.71
CA VAL A 22 -14.64 -13.32 -0.71
C VAL A 22 -15.06 -14.73 -0.32
N THR A 23 -14.81 -15.68 -1.22
CA THR A 23 -15.12 -17.10 -0.99
C THR A 23 -13.97 -17.75 -0.23
N ARG A 24 -14.26 -18.26 0.97
CA ARG A 24 -13.38 -19.18 1.69
C ARG A 24 -13.92 -20.61 1.57
N PRO A 25 -13.11 -21.65 1.82
CA PRO A 25 -13.55 -23.03 1.73
C PRO A 25 -14.76 -23.36 2.61
N ASP A 26 -14.93 -22.66 3.72
CA ASP A 26 -15.99 -22.87 4.71
C ASP A 26 -17.17 -21.90 4.54
N LYS A 27 -16.91 -20.62 4.27
CA LYS A 27 -17.92 -19.55 4.29
C LYS A 27 -17.58 -18.43 3.30
N ARG A 28 -18.62 -17.78 2.76
CA ARG A 28 -18.48 -16.52 2.00
C ARG A 28 -18.68 -15.34 2.95
N LYS A 29 -17.76 -14.37 2.95
CA LYS A 29 -17.88 -13.14 3.75
C LYS A 29 -18.00 -11.91 2.84
N PRO A 30 -18.97 -11.02 3.09
CA PRO A 30 -19.10 -9.76 2.35
C PRO A 30 -18.17 -8.68 2.91
N PHE A 31 -17.64 -7.86 2.02
CA PHE A 31 -16.83 -6.68 2.30
C PHE A 31 -17.39 -5.49 1.53
N TYR A 32 -17.20 -4.28 2.07
CA TYR A 32 -17.50 -3.07 1.32
C TYR A 32 -16.53 -2.94 0.14
N ASN A 33 -17.06 -2.71 -1.05
CA ASN A 33 -16.28 -2.51 -2.27
C ASN A 33 -15.99 -1.02 -2.43
N ASP A 34 -14.87 -0.57 -1.85
CA ASP A 34 -14.37 0.78 -2.11
C ASP A 34 -13.87 0.90 -3.55
N LYS A 35 -14.52 1.77 -4.33
CA LYS A 35 -14.23 1.98 -5.75
C LYS A 35 -13.13 3.00 -6.00
N SER A 36 -12.55 3.59 -4.94
CA SER A 36 -11.47 4.57 -5.04
C SER A 36 -10.29 4.08 -5.89
N CYS A 37 -10.00 2.78 -5.85
CA CYS A 37 -8.92 2.13 -6.58
C CYS A 37 -9.43 1.05 -7.56
N GLN A 38 -10.62 1.23 -8.14
CA GLN A 38 -11.16 0.24 -9.08
C GLN A 38 -10.44 0.32 -10.43
N PHE A 39 -9.70 -0.72 -10.77
CA PHE A 39 -9.02 -0.89 -12.05
C PHE A 39 -9.22 -2.31 -12.58
N THR A 40 -9.67 -2.43 -13.83
CA THR A 40 -9.96 -3.71 -14.47
C THR A 40 -9.16 -3.84 -15.76
N VAL A 41 -8.61 -5.03 -16.00
CA VAL A 41 -7.84 -5.35 -17.19
C VAL A 41 -8.39 -6.65 -17.78
N ASP A 42 -8.41 -6.76 -19.11
CA ASP A 42 -8.89 -7.94 -19.81
C ASP A 42 -8.15 -9.22 -19.38
N GLU A 43 -8.85 -10.35 -19.43
CA GLU A 43 -8.30 -11.65 -18.99
C GLU A 43 -7.03 -12.06 -19.72
N GLU A 44 -6.89 -11.67 -21.00
CA GLU A 44 -5.70 -11.95 -21.80
C GLU A 44 -4.45 -11.31 -21.17
N PHE A 45 -4.53 -10.01 -20.84
CA PHE A 45 -3.43 -9.30 -20.19
C PHE A 45 -3.19 -9.82 -18.76
N GLN A 46 -4.22 -10.24 -18.04
CA GLN A 46 -4.03 -10.86 -16.72
C GLN A 46 -3.30 -12.21 -16.82
N LYS A 47 -3.59 -13.02 -17.85
CA LYS A 47 -2.89 -14.28 -18.11
C LYS A 47 -1.44 -14.01 -18.51
N LEU A 48 -1.22 -13.04 -19.38
CA LEU A 48 0.13 -12.62 -19.78
C LEU A 48 0.94 -12.14 -18.57
N TRP A 49 0.36 -11.30 -17.71
CA TRP A 49 1.00 -10.84 -16.48
C TRP A 49 1.41 -12.01 -15.57
N ARG A 50 0.50 -12.99 -15.36
CA ARG A 50 0.79 -14.17 -14.53
C ARG A 50 1.78 -15.15 -15.18
N SER A 51 2.01 -15.05 -16.49
CA SER A 51 2.94 -15.93 -17.20
C SER A 51 4.41 -15.60 -16.96
N VAL A 52 4.70 -14.43 -16.39
CA VAL A 52 6.06 -13.98 -16.06
C VAL A 52 6.33 -14.28 -14.57
N PRO A 53 7.07 -15.34 -14.22
CA PRO A 53 7.39 -15.67 -12.84
C PRO A 53 8.48 -14.73 -12.30
N VAL A 54 8.19 -14.05 -11.19
CA VAL A 54 9.14 -13.18 -10.47
C VAL A 54 9.39 -13.64 -9.03
N ASP A 55 8.60 -14.60 -8.54
CA ASP A 55 8.63 -15.14 -7.18
C ASP A 55 9.92 -15.87 -6.81
N SER A 56 10.55 -16.49 -7.80
CA SER A 56 11.80 -17.26 -7.68
C SER A 56 13.02 -16.47 -8.18
N MET A 57 12.83 -15.23 -8.63
CA MET A 57 13.91 -14.37 -9.10
C MET A 57 14.53 -13.59 -7.95
N ASP A 58 15.84 -13.39 -8.01
CA ASP A 58 16.56 -12.51 -7.09
C ASP A 58 16.22 -11.04 -7.39
N ASP A 59 15.97 -10.24 -6.36
CA ASP A 59 15.73 -8.80 -6.47
C ASP A 59 16.86 -8.08 -7.20
N GLU A 60 18.13 -8.49 -7.00
CA GLU A 60 19.28 -7.91 -7.71
C GLU A 60 19.19 -8.14 -9.23
N LYS A 61 18.70 -9.32 -9.62
CA LYS A 61 18.53 -9.69 -11.02
C LYS A 61 17.36 -8.94 -11.66
N ILE A 62 16.29 -8.69 -10.90
CA ILE A 62 15.17 -7.86 -11.33
C ILE A 62 15.65 -6.42 -11.55
N GLU A 63 16.41 -5.86 -10.62
CA GLU A 63 16.98 -4.51 -10.72
C GLU A 63 17.90 -4.37 -11.94
N GLU A 64 18.77 -5.35 -12.19
CA GLU A 64 19.64 -5.36 -13.36
C GLU A 64 18.84 -5.39 -14.66
N TYR A 65 17.76 -6.19 -14.71
CA TYR A 65 16.88 -6.23 -15.88
C TYR A 65 16.21 -4.87 -16.11
N LEU A 66 15.68 -4.22 -15.06
CA LEU A 66 15.08 -2.90 -15.18
C LEU A 66 16.08 -1.87 -15.72
N LYS A 67 17.30 -1.83 -15.16
CA LYS A 67 18.37 -0.93 -15.63
C LYS A 67 18.74 -1.17 -17.10
N ARG A 68 18.86 -2.44 -17.51
CA ARG A 68 19.13 -2.83 -18.90
C ARG A 68 18.03 -2.37 -19.86
N GLN A 69 16.77 -2.34 -19.40
CA GLN A 69 15.62 -1.83 -20.16
C GLN A 69 15.45 -0.31 -20.06
N GLY A 70 16.38 0.41 -19.40
CA GLY A 70 16.31 1.86 -19.23
C GLY A 70 15.25 2.31 -18.21
N ILE A 71 14.77 1.41 -17.36
CA ILE A 71 13.81 1.69 -16.30
C ILE A 71 14.59 1.83 -14.99
N SER A 72 14.38 2.94 -14.28
CA SER A 72 14.88 3.08 -12.92
C SER A 72 13.87 2.49 -11.95
N SER A 73 14.35 1.69 -11.00
CA SER A 73 13.51 1.18 -9.92
C SER A 73 12.93 2.32 -9.10
N MET A 74 11.68 2.14 -8.69
CA MET A 74 10.99 3.13 -7.88
C MET A 74 11.59 3.08 -6.47
N GLN A 75 12.41 4.08 -6.13
CA GLN A 75 12.80 4.27 -4.74
C GLN A 75 11.52 4.47 -3.93
N GLU A 76 11.39 3.75 -2.82
CA GLU A 76 10.29 3.87 -1.90
C GLU A 76 10.17 5.35 -1.47
N SER A 77 9.33 6.11 -2.16
CA SER A 77 8.88 7.42 -1.71
C SER A 77 7.78 7.19 -0.67
N GLY A 78 8.10 6.42 0.36
CA GLY A 78 7.38 6.49 1.62
C GLY A 78 7.39 7.95 2.08
N PRO A 79 6.40 8.38 2.87
CA PRO A 79 6.37 9.76 3.37
C PRO A 79 7.70 10.04 4.06
N LYS A 80 8.55 10.86 3.42
CA LYS A 80 9.79 11.33 4.03
C LYS A 80 9.38 11.94 5.35
N LYS A 81 9.77 11.34 6.48
CA LYS A 81 9.56 11.92 7.80
C LYS A 81 10.18 13.31 7.73
N ILE A 82 9.33 14.34 7.64
CA ILE A 82 9.76 15.72 7.70
C ILE A 82 10.14 15.90 9.17
N ILE A 83 11.41 15.66 9.49
CA ILE A 83 11.90 15.93 10.83
C ILE A 83 11.76 17.46 11.00
N PRO A 84 10.95 17.96 11.95
CA PRO A 84 10.87 19.39 12.16
C PRO A 84 12.25 19.85 12.59
N ARG A 85 12.89 20.69 11.77
CA ARG A 85 14.12 21.36 12.15
C ARG A 85 13.72 22.42 13.18
N PHE A 86 13.79 22.08 14.46
CA PHE A 86 13.67 23.06 15.53
C PHE A 86 14.79 24.08 15.33
N LYS A 87 14.44 25.30 14.90
CA LYS A 87 15.38 26.43 14.89
C LYS A 87 15.70 26.73 16.35
N THR A 88 16.90 26.37 16.80
CA THR A 88 17.45 26.85 18.07
C THR A 88 17.59 28.36 17.96
N HIS A 89 16.68 29.09 18.60
CA HIS A 89 16.59 30.56 18.50
C HIS A 89 17.68 31.29 19.32
N ASN A 90 18.81 30.62 19.64
CA ASN A 90 19.78 31.06 20.63
C ASN A 90 21.25 30.83 20.20
N ASP A 91 21.57 30.89 18.91
CA ASP A 91 22.96 30.75 18.42
C ASP A 91 23.92 31.80 19.02
N HIS A 92 23.41 32.96 19.45
CA HIS A 92 24.21 34.02 20.07
C HIS A 92 24.59 33.77 21.53
N LEU A 93 24.05 32.72 22.17
CA LEU A 93 24.37 32.33 23.55
C LEU A 93 25.39 31.18 23.62
N ALA A 94 25.85 30.68 22.47
CA ALA A 94 26.94 29.71 22.42
C ALA A 94 28.23 30.34 22.98
N GLY A 95 28.72 29.82 24.11
CA GLY A 95 29.92 30.32 24.79
C GLY A 95 29.69 31.14 26.06
N VAL A 96 28.44 31.34 26.48
CA VAL A 96 28.13 31.94 27.80
C VAL A 96 28.31 30.93 28.94
N LEU A 97 28.22 29.63 28.65
CA LEU A 97 28.48 28.58 29.63
C LEU A 97 29.98 28.43 29.84
N LYS A 98 30.45 28.75 31.05
CA LYS A 98 31.83 28.54 31.46
C LYS A 98 31.93 27.24 32.25
N ASP A 99 32.58 26.26 31.67
CA ASP A 99 32.85 24.98 32.35
C ASP A 99 33.94 25.20 33.40
N TYR A 100 33.53 25.19 34.68
CA TYR A 100 34.47 25.12 35.80
C TYR A 100 34.59 23.65 36.19
N THR A 101 35.54 22.95 35.57
CA THR A 101 35.99 21.64 36.04
C THR A 101 37.44 21.79 36.45
N ASP A 102 37.65 22.14 37.72
CA ASP A 102 38.86 21.81 38.50
C ASP A 102 38.57 20.53 39.29
#